data_AF-A0A950BM85-F1
#
_entry.id   AF-A0A950BM85-F1
#
_cell.length_a   1.000
_cell.length_b   1.000
_cell.length_c   1.000
_cell.angle_alpha   90.00
_cell.angle_beta   90.00
_cell.angle_gamma   90.00
#
_symmetry.space_group_name_H-M   'P 1'
#
loop_
_entity.id
_entity.type
_entity.pdbx_description
1 polymer ?
#
loop_
_entity_poly.entity_id
_entity_poly.type
_entity_poly.pdbx_seq_one_letter_code
_entity_poly.pdbx_strand_id
1 'polypeptide(L)'
;MSSGERLRAQMDAALTRVGKESGRNLVWTEAEEHHLAAAARAADRVELLQRQLDVELTGENRATIVVKISAELRALDKAVGDHLGRVQVGDATAKSEQHQRAVRARWDRRDAARAAARQGAF
;
A
#
# COMPACT_ATOMS: atom_id res chain seq x y z
N MET A 1 -18.48 -13.41 -4.99
CA MET A 1 -17.30 -12.94 -4.26
C MET A 1 -16.17 -12.71 -5.25
N SER A 2 -15.62 -11.51 -5.34
CA SER A 2 -14.50 -11.18 -6.22
C SER A 2 -13.16 -11.68 -5.62
N SER A 3 -12.08 -11.62 -6.41
CA SER A 3 -10.74 -11.97 -5.93
C SER A 3 -10.24 -11.01 -4.84
N GLY A 4 -10.57 -9.73 -4.93
CA GLY A 4 -10.29 -8.74 -3.88
C GLY A 4 -11.05 -9.01 -2.58
N GLU A 5 -12.33 -9.35 -2.66
CA GLU A 5 -13.13 -9.73 -1.48
C GLU A 5 -12.58 -10.99 -0.81
N ARG A 6 -12.18 -12.00 -1.61
CA ARG A 6 -11.51 -13.21 -1.08
C ARG A 6 -10.20 -12.89 -0.38
N LEU A 7 -9.36 -12.04 -0.98
CA LEU A 7 -8.10 -11.61 -0.37
C LEU A 7 -8.34 -10.91 0.97
N ARG A 8 -9.31 -9.99 1.04
CA ARG A 8 -9.65 -9.28 2.28
C ARG A 8 -10.09 -10.25 3.37
N ALA A 9 -10.99 -11.18 3.04
CA ALA A 9 -11.46 -12.20 3.98
C ALA A 9 -10.32 -13.10 4.50
N GLN A 10 -9.37 -13.49 3.63
CA GLN A 10 -8.21 -14.28 4.04
C GLN A 10 -7.31 -13.52 5.02
N MET A 11 -7.07 -12.23 4.76
CA MET A 11 -6.26 -11.40 5.64
C MET A 11 -6.94 -11.17 7.00
N ASP A 12 -8.25 -10.90 7.01
CA ASP A 12 -9.01 -10.71 8.25
C ASP A 12 -9.07 -12.00 9.09
N ALA A 13 -9.19 -13.16 8.44
CA ALA A 13 -9.09 -14.45 9.10
C ALA A 13 -7.70 -14.69 9.69
N ALA A 14 -6.63 -14.29 8.98
CA ALA A 14 -5.26 -14.38 9.48
C ALA A 14 -5.03 -13.47 10.70
N LEU A 15 -5.51 -12.22 10.66
CA LEU A 15 -5.42 -11.30 11.79
C LEU A 15 -6.14 -11.84 13.03
N THR A 16 -7.36 -12.36 12.83
CA THR A 16 -8.15 -12.99 13.90
C THR A 16 -7.42 -14.17 14.52
N ARG A 17 -6.82 -15.02 13.68
CA ARG A 17 -6.06 -16.19 14.14
C ARG A 17 -4.84 -15.78 14.97
N VAL A 18 -4.04 -14.83 14.48
CA VAL A 18 -2.86 -14.33 15.21
C VAL A 18 -3.27 -13.60 16.50
N GLY A 19 -4.41 -12.90 16.51
CA GLY A 19 -4.97 -12.30 17.72
C GLY A 19 -5.31 -13.35 18.78
N LYS A 20 -5.94 -14.46 18.37
CA LYS A 20 -6.23 -15.60 19.27
C LYS A 20 -4.95 -16.24 19.81
N GLU A 21 -3.96 -16.49 18.94
CA GLU A 21 -2.67 -17.11 19.32
C GLU A 21 -1.88 -16.22 20.31
N SER A 22 -1.96 -14.89 20.15
CA SER A 22 -1.27 -13.92 21.01
C SER A 22 -2.07 -13.47 22.23
N GLY A 23 -3.32 -13.90 22.37
CA GLY A 23 -4.22 -13.46 23.43
C GLY A 23 -4.59 -11.97 23.34
N ARG A 24 -4.48 -11.36 22.16
CA ARG A 24 -4.74 -9.92 21.93
C ARG A 24 -5.85 -9.73 20.91
N ASN A 25 -6.62 -8.66 21.07
CA ASN A 25 -7.53 -8.22 20.02
C ASN A 25 -6.77 -7.34 19.02
N LEU A 26 -6.38 -7.94 17.89
CA LEU A 26 -5.65 -7.23 16.84
C LEU A 26 -6.63 -6.58 15.86
N VAL A 27 -6.32 -5.36 15.44
CA VAL A 27 -7.06 -4.61 14.44
C VAL A 27 -6.08 -4.04 13.42
N TRP A 28 -6.53 -3.89 12.18
CA TRP A 28 -5.75 -3.20 11.16
C TRP A 28 -5.65 -1.71 11.49
N THR A 29 -4.47 -1.16 11.30
CA THR A 29 -4.26 0.28 11.28
C THR A 29 -4.75 0.87 9.96
N GLU A 30 -5.02 2.17 9.93
CA GLU A 30 -5.44 2.87 8.71
C GLU A 30 -4.45 2.68 7.53
N ALA A 31 -3.15 2.66 7.83
CA ALA A 31 -2.12 2.42 6.82
C ALA A 31 -2.23 1.01 6.23
N GLU A 32 -2.42 0.00 7.08
CA GLU A 32 -2.61 -1.39 6.63
C GLU A 32 -3.92 -1.55 5.85
N GLU A 33 -5.00 -0.89 6.27
CA GLU A 33 -6.26 -0.88 5.53
C GLU A 33 -6.10 -0.28 4.13
N HIS A 34 -5.33 0.81 4.01
CA HIS A 34 -5.02 1.40 2.71
C HIS A 34 -4.30 0.41 1.79
N HIS A 35 -3.30 -0.30 2.31
CA HIS A 35 -2.55 -1.33 1.56
C HIS A 35 -3.44 -2.52 1.17
N LEU A 36 -4.27 -3.00 2.09
CA LEU A 36 -5.20 -4.11 1.84
C LEU A 36 -6.24 -3.73 0.79
N ALA A 37 -6.76 -2.50 0.82
CA ALA A 37 -7.67 -2.00 -0.20
C ALA A 37 -6.99 -1.87 -1.57
N ALA A 38 -5.73 -1.44 -1.61
CA ALA A 38 -4.95 -1.39 -2.86
C ALA A 38 -4.72 -2.79 -3.43
N ALA A 39 -4.34 -3.75 -2.59
CA ALA A 39 -4.14 -5.14 -2.99
C ALA A 39 -5.44 -5.79 -3.49
N ALA A 40 -6.57 -5.51 -2.83
CA ALA A 40 -7.89 -6.02 -3.26
C ALA A 40 -8.27 -5.49 -4.66
N ARG A 41 -8.12 -4.18 -4.90
CA ARG A 41 -8.37 -3.58 -6.23
C ARG A 41 -7.47 -4.17 -7.32
N ALA A 42 -6.20 -4.46 -6.99
CA ALA A 42 -5.28 -5.11 -7.91
C ALA A 42 -5.74 -6.54 -8.24
N ALA A 43 -6.15 -7.32 -7.23
CA ALA A 43 -6.66 -8.67 -7.41
C ALA A 43 -7.92 -8.70 -8.31
N ASP A 44 -8.86 -7.78 -8.10
CA ASP A 44 -10.06 -7.65 -8.94
C ASP A 44 -9.71 -7.30 -10.39
N ARG A 45 -8.72 -6.41 -10.59
CA ARG A 45 -8.28 -6.02 -11.93
C ARG A 45 -7.61 -7.17 -12.67
N VAL A 46 -6.74 -7.93 -11.99
CA VAL A 46 -6.10 -9.12 -12.55
C VAL A 46 -7.17 -10.14 -12.93
N GLU A 47 -8.13 -10.42 -12.06
CA GLU A 47 -9.23 -11.34 -12.37
C GLU A 47 -10.02 -10.91 -13.61
N LEU A 48 -10.34 -9.62 -13.73
CA LEU A 48 -11.05 -9.09 -14.90
C LEU A 48 -10.25 -9.29 -16.19
N LEU A 49 -8.96 -8.92 -16.18
CA LEU A 49 -8.09 -9.02 -17.35
C LEU A 49 -7.84 -10.48 -17.73
N GLN A 50 -7.67 -11.37 -16.75
CA GLN A 50 -7.51 -12.80 -17.00
C GLN A 50 -8.74 -13.37 -17.69
N ARG A 51 -9.95 -13.04 -17.20
CA ARG A 51 -11.21 -13.46 -17.85
C ARG A 51 -11.33 -12.93 -19.27
N GLN A 52 -10.95 -11.68 -19.52
CA GLN A 52 -10.96 -11.09 -20.86
C GLN A 52 -9.95 -11.77 -21.79
N LEU A 53 -8.78 -12.11 -21.27
CA LEU A 53 -7.76 -12.86 -22.00
C LEU A 53 -8.28 -14.24 -22.40
N ASP A 54 -8.89 -14.96 -21.47
CA ASP A 54 -9.45 -16.30 -21.72
C ASP A 54 -10.56 -16.25 -22.79
N VAL A 55 -11.44 -15.25 -22.71
CA VAL A 55 -12.49 -15.02 -23.73
C VAL A 55 -11.87 -14.71 -25.10
N GLU A 56 -10.85 -13.87 -25.17
CA GLU A 56 -10.22 -13.53 -26.44
C GLU A 56 -9.49 -14.74 -27.04
N LEU A 57 -8.76 -15.51 -26.22
CA LEU A 57 -8.02 -16.70 -26.65
C LEU A 57 -8.95 -17.83 -27.16
N THR A 58 -10.16 -17.92 -26.63
CA THR A 58 -11.16 -18.92 -27.04
C THR A 58 -12.10 -18.42 -28.15
N GLY A 59 -12.10 -17.12 -28.43
CA GLY A 59 -12.92 -16.46 -29.44
C GLY A 59 -12.15 -16.16 -30.74
N GLU A 60 -12.15 -14.89 -31.14
CA GLU A 60 -11.49 -14.42 -32.37
C GLU A 60 -9.96 -14.55 -32.32
N ASN A 61 -9.37 -14.67 -31.12
CA ASN A 61 -7.93 -14.78 -30.89
C ASN A 61 -7.13 -13.69 -31.61
N ARG A 62 -7.58 -12.43 -31.48
CA ARG A 62 -6.90 -11.29 -32.10
C ARG A 62 -5.59 -11.06 -31.36
N ALA A 63 -4.49 -11.40 -32.01
CA ALA A 63 -3.13 -11.27 -31.47
C ALA A 63 -2.86 -9.89 -30.84
N THR A 64 -3.33 -8.80 -31.47
CA THR A 64 -3.16 -7.44 -30.95
C THR A 64 -3.82 -7.24 -29.57
N ILE A 65 -5.01 -7.82 -29.37
CA ILE A 65 -5.74 -7.72 -28.09
C ILE A 65 -5.08 -8.60 -27.04
N VAL A 66 -4.73 -9.84 -27.40
CA VAL A 66 -4.02 -10.78 -26.52
C VAL A 66 -2.71 -10.17 -26.01
N VAL A 67 -1.91 -9.57 -26.89
CA VAL A 67 -0.66 -8.90 -26.53
C VAL A 67 -0.92 -7.70 -25.60
N LYS A 68 -1.96 -6.90 -25.89
CA LYS A 68 -2.33 -5.74 -25.06
C LYS A 68 -2.73 -6.17 -23.64
N ILE A 69 -3.62 -7.14 -23.50
CA ILE A 69 -4.06 -7.64 -22.18
C ILE A 69 -2.87 -8.25 -21.42
N SER A 70 -2.04 -9.02 -22.11
CA SER A 70 -0.83 -9.61 -21.53
C SER A 70 0.18 -8.56 -21.07
N ALA A 71 0.27 -7.42 -21.77
CA ALA A 71 1.11 -6.30 -21.35
C ALA A 71 0.58 -5.62 -20.08
N GLU A 72 -0.74 -5.43 -19.98
CA GLU A 72 -1.38 -4.88 -18.79
C GLU A 72 -1.21 -5.79 -17.57
N LEU A 73 -1.36 -7.11 -17.73
CA LEU A 73 -1.11 -8.08 -16.65
C LEU A 73 0.34 -7.98 -16.15
N ARG A 74 1.33 -7.96 -17.05
CA ARG A 74 2.75 -7.77 -16.67
C ARG A 74 3.00 -6.43 -15.97
N ALA A 75 2.32 -5.37 -16.39
CA ALA A 75 2.44 -4.06 -15.76
C ALA A 75 1.86 -4.07 -14.32
N LEU A 76 0.74 -4.77 -14.11
CA LEU A 76 0.16 -4.98 -12.78
C LEU A 76 1.09 -5.81 -11.90
N ASP A 77 1.65 -6.91 -12.40
CA ASP A 77 2.60 -7.74 -11.65
C ASP A 77 3.81 -6.92 -11.17
N LYS A 78 4.35 -6.08 -12.06
CA LYS A 78 5.43 -5.15 -11.69
C LYS A 78 4.97 -4.15 -10.63
N ALA A 79 3.81 -3.52 -10.80
CA ALA A 79 3.30 -2.54 -9.85
C ALA A 79 3.04 -3.15 -8.47
N VAL A 80 2.56 -4.40 -8.42
CA VAL A 80 2.41 -5.17 -7.18
C VAL A 80 3.78 -5.45 -6.56
N GLY A 81 4.77 -5.89 -7.34
CA GLY A 81 6.14 -6.08 -6.84
C GLY A 81 6.74 -4.80 -6.26
N ASP A 82 6.61 -3.68 -6.97
CA ASP A 82 7.07 -2.36 -6.50
C ASP A 82 6.33 -1.91 -5.23
N HIS A 83 5.04 -2.23 -5.11
CA HIS A 83 4.26 -1.93 -3.92
C HIS A 83 4.71 -2.77 -2.72
N LEU A 84 4.88 -4.07 -2.90
CA LEU A 84 5.36 -4.99 -1.86
C LEU A 84 6.75 -4.58 -1.34
N GLY A 85 7.64 -4.11 -2.22
CA GLY A 85 8.95 -3.57 -1.81
C GLY A 85 8.87 -2.32 -0.93
N ARG A 86 7.71 -1.64 -0.87
CA ARG A 86 7.46 -0.46 -0.01
C ARG A 86 6.70 -0.81 1.27
N VAL A 87 6.08 -1.98 1.34
CA VAL A 87 5.39 -2.45 2.54
C VAL A 87 6.45 -2.79 3.58
N GLN A 88 6.48 -2.02 4.67
CA GLN A 88 7.36 -2.31 5.80
C GLN A 88 6.69 -3.35 6.69
N VAL A 89 7.29 -4.55 6.77
CA VAL A 89 6.83 -5.61 7.68
C VAL A 89 7.73 -5.60 8.92
N GLY A 90 7.14 -5.28 10.08
CA GLY A 90 7.85 -5.15 11.36
C GLY A 90 7.58 -3.81 12.05
N ASP A 91 8.24 -3.55 13.17
CA ASP A 91 8.17 -2.25 13.83
C ASP A 91 8.61 -1.17 12.83
N ALA A 92 7.70 -0.23 12.54
CA ALA A 92 7.98 0.90 11.66
C ALA A 92 9.32 1.48 12.06
N THR A 93 10.29 1.49 11.14
CA THR A 93 11.66 1.88 11.44
C THR A 93 11.59 3.24 12.12
N ALA A 94 12.04 3.33 13.38
CA ALA A 94 12.02 4.57 14.12
C ALA A 94 12.61 5.65 13.20
N LYS A 95 11.83 6.71 12.90
CA LYS A 95 12.21 7.76 11.94
C LYS A 95 13.69 8.06 12.13
N SER A 96 14.50 7.90 11.07
CA SER A 96 15.95 8.12 11.10
C SER A 96 16.26 9.35 11.95
N GLU A 97 17.14 9.21 12.95
CA GLU A 97 17.49 10.31 13.85
C GLU A 97 17.92 11.55 13.07
N GLN A 98 18.55 11.36 11.91
CA GLN A 98 18.94 12.45 11.01
C GLN A 98 17.73 13.24 10.50
N HIS A 99 16.64 12.57 10.10
CA HIS A 99 15.40 13.23 9.69
C HIS A 99 14.71 13.92 10.86
N GLN A 100 14.74 13.32 12.05
CA GLN A 100 14.20 13.97 13.25
C GLN A 100 14.98 15.23 13.62
N ARG A 101 16.32 15.19 13.57
CA ARG A 101 17.20 16.34 13.81
C ARG A 101 16.98 17.45 12.78
N ALA A 102 16.85 17.09 11.50
CA ALA A 102 16.61 18.06 10.43
C ALA A 102 15.25 18.77 10.57
N VAL A 103 14.21 18.03 10.95
CA VAL A 103 12.90 18.62 11.24
C VAL A 103 13.00 19.52 12.46
N ARG A 104 13.52 19.06 13.61
CA ARG A 104 13.67 19.87 14.84
C ARG A 104 14.43 21.18 14.59
N ALA A 105 15.57 21.12 13.91
CA ALA A 105 16.36 22.30 13.57
C ALA A 105 15.57 23.35 12.76
N ARG A 106 14.58 22.93 11.95
CA ARG A 106 13.70 23.86 11.22
C ARG A 106 12.73 24.59 12.15
N TRP A 107 12.18 23.89 13.15
CA TRP A 107 11.26 24.48 14.14
C TRP A 107 12.03 25.36 15.13
N ASP A 108 13.19 24.91 15.60
CA ASP A 108 14.04 25.66 16.53
C ASP A 108 14.47 27.02 15.93
N ARG A 109 14.84 27.04 14.64
CA ARG A 109 15.14 28.30 13.92
C ARG A 109 13.94 29.23 13.81
N ARG A 110 12.74 28.69 13.59
CA ARG A 110 11.52 29.49 13.49
C ARG A 110 11.15 30.10 14.84
N ASP A 111 11.31 29.34 15.91
CA ASP A 111 10.96 29.79 17.26
C ASP A 111 12.00 30.78 17.80
N ALA A 112 13.29 30.60 17.47
CA ALA A 112 14.33 31.60 17.70
C ALA A 112 14.05 32.93 16.97
N ALA A 113 13.64 32.88 15.70
CA ALA A 113 13.27 34.08 14.94
C ALA A 113 12.05 34.81 15.55
N ARG A 114 11.06 34.07 16.05
CA ARG A 114 9.90 34.65 16.75
C ARG A 114 10.27 35.27 18.10
N ALA A 115 11.20 34.66 18.83
CA ALA A 115 11.69 35.19 20.10
C ALA A 115 12.47 36.50 19.89
N ALA A 116 13.32 36.57 18.88
CA ALA A 116 14.05 37.80 18.51
C ALA A 116 13.10 38.92 18.07
N ALA A 117 12.07 38.62 17.28
CA ALA A 117 11.06 39.59 16.86
C ALA A 117 10.24 40.16 18.05
N ARG A 118 10.05 39.38 19.12
CA ARG A 118 9.40 39.85 20.35
C ARG A 118 10.30 40.73 21.22
N GLN A 119 11.62 40.53 21.17
CA GLN A 119 12.58 41.32 21.95
C GLN A 119 12.94 42.66 21.28
N GLY A 120 12.75 42.77 19.95
CA GLY A 120 12.95 44.01 19.19
C GLY A 120 11.72 44.91 19.05
N ALA A 121 10.61 44.59 19.72
CA ALA A 121 9.40 45.40 19.74
C ALA A 121 9.33 46.23 21.04
N PHE A 122 10.12 47.31 21.10
CA PHE A 122 9.97 48.43 22.03
C PHE A 122 10.09 49.73 21.25
#